data_AF-A0AAE9DQX9-F1
#
_entry.id   AF-A0AAE9DQX9-F1
#
_cell.length_a   1.000
_cell.length_b   1.000
_cell.length_c   1.000
_cell.angle_alpha   90.00
_cell.angle_beta   90.00
_cell.angle_gamma   90.00
#
_symmetry.space_group_name_H-M   'P 1'
#
loop_
_entity.id
_entity.type
_entity.pdbx_description
1 polymer ?
#
loop_
_entity_poly.entity_id
_entity_poly.type
_entity_poly.pdbx_seq_one_letter_code
_entity_poly.pdbx_strand_id
1 'polypeptide(L)'
;MPCWPLNYFSKEQNAGPNLAAQKMSWKVSKDELKIIVNKNANTSIQKMSRELENKNSKEENPIISKRRVFGSYALVGTQRAEFLQFKQFTMIHLSPDVIDYLYTLKQLQNDNLAKFLGIQCNDDTMPTLTVLHTLVERGTLEEFCLNQDFSMNETFKSAFMRDMLRGLNYLHKGPIGYHGFLQAATCLIDINWVLKLSLYGVTNFICDALDNKNIQAPDFLDRTGELPSI
;
A
#
# COMPACT_ATOMS: atom_id res chain seq x y z
N MET A 1 -20.51 18.21 -11.36
CA MET A 1 -21.04 16.83 -11.26
C MET A 1 -21.31 16.58 -9.78
N PRO A 2 -22.52 16.19 -9.37
CA PRO A 2 -22.96 16.43 -8.00
C PRO A 2 -22.32 15.44 -7.02
N CYS A 3 -21.74 16.01 -5.95
CA CYS A 3 -21.33 15.33 -4.74
C CYS A 3 -22.51 14.54 -4.17
N TRP A 4 -22.31 13.26 -3.90
CA TRP A 4 -23.32 12.45 -3.21
C TRP A 4 -23.52 13.00 -1.79
N PRO A 5 -24.77 13.11 -1.30
CA PRO A 5 -25.03 13.64 0.03
C PRO A 5 -24.62 12.65 1.12
N LEU A 6 -23.87 13.15 2.11
CA LEU A 6 -23.41 12.49 3.35
C LEU A 6 -24.54 12.10 4.33
N ASN A 7 -25.74 11.76 3.84
CA ASN A 7 -26.87 11.42 4.70
C ASN A 7 -27.15 9.92 4.72
N TYR A 8 -26.24 9.17 5.33
CA TYR A 8 -26.54 7.84 5.87
C TYR A 8 -25.66 7.63 7.09
N PHE A 9 -26.08 8.11 8.27
CA PHE A 9 -25.77 7.55 9.60
C PHE A 9 -26.44 8.42 10.68
N SER A 10 -27.78 8.40 10.73
CA SER A 10 -28.52 8.85 11.91
C SER A 10 -29.06 7.64 12.65
N LYS A 11 -28.28 7.18 13.64
CA LYS A 11 -28.72 6.48 14.86
C LYS A 11 -27.51 6.35 15.80
N GLU A 12 -27.25 7.41 16.55
CA GLU A 12 -26.50 7.30 17.80
C GLU A 12 -27.33 6.48 18.80
N GLN A 13 -26.85 5.28 19.12
CA GLN A 13 -27.26 4.54 20.30
C GLN A 13 -26.01 4.15 21.08
N ASN A 14 -25.87 4.75 22.27
CA ASN A 14 -25.05 4.34 23.41
C ASN A 14 -23.88 3.38 23.09
N ALA A 15 -22.78 3.94 22.59
CA ALA A 15 -21.53 3.23 22.43
C ALA A 15 -20.81 3.11 23.79
N GLY A 16 -20.67 1.91 24.33
CA GLY A 16 -19.85 1.65 25.51
C GLY A 16 -18.36 2.00 25.27
N PRO A 17 -17.53 2.13 26.34
CA PRO A 17 -16.12 2.54 26.25
C PRO A 17 -15.25 1.65 25.33
N ASN A 18 -15.71 0.44 25.03
CA ASN A 18 -15.05 -0.51 24.13
C ASN A 18 -15.13 -0.09 22.64
N LEU A 19 -16.22 0.57 22.20
CA LEU A 19 -16.40 0.90 20.77
C LEU A 19 -15.41 1.98 20.31
N ALA A 20 -15.13 2.98 21.14
CA ALA A 20 -14.17 4.03 20.80
C ALA A 20 -12.75 3.46 20.63
N ALA A 21 -12.33 2.55 21.53
CA ALA A 21 -11.06 1.86 21.42
C ALA A 21 -11.02 0.95 20.17
N GLN A 22 -12.10 0.23 19.89
CA GLN A 22 -12.22 -0.61 18.71
C GLN A 22 -12.13 0.19 17.40
N LYS A 23 -12.76 1.37 17.34
CA LYS A 23 -12.69 2.27 16.19
C LYS A 23 -11.28 2.78 15.91
N MET A 24 -10.37 2.72 16.87
CA MET A 24 -8.97 3.08 16.70
C MET A 24 -8.08 1.91 16.27
N SER A 25 -8.63 0.73 15.96
CA SER A 25 -7.85 -0.45 15.54
C SER A 25 -7.08 -0.28 14.22
N TRP A 26 -7.32 0.80 13.48
CA TRP A 26 -6.56 1.17 12.29
C TRP A 26 -5.26 1.90 12.63
N LYS A 27 -5.15 2.50 13.83
CA LYS A 27 -3.96 3.24 14.24
C LYS A 27 -2.90 2.25 14.69
N VAL A 28 -1.75 2.29 14.03
CA VAL A 28 -0.59 1.46 14.37
C VAL A 28 0.25 2.22 15.38
N SER A 29 0.50 1.59 16.53
CA SER A 29 1.37 2.16 17.57
C SER A 29 2.85 2.03 17.18
N LYS A 30 3.71 2.89 17.72
CA LYS A 30 5.16 2.77 17.52
C LYS A 30 5.72 1.44 18.02
N ASP A 31 5.13 0.87 19.07
CA ASP A 31 5.64 -0.35 19.71
C ASP A 31 5.40 -1.58 18.82
N GLU A 32 4.35 -1.52 17.99
CA GLU A 32 4.03 -2.54 17.00
C GLU A 32 4.78 -2.36 15.68
N LEU A 33 5.29 -1.16 15.39
CA LEU A 33 5.93 -0.82 14.12
C LEU A 33 7.46 -0.88 14.21
N LYS A 34 8.08 -1.72 13.39
CA LYS A 34 9.54 -1.77 13.22
C LYS A 34 9.92 -1.66 11.76
N ILE A 35 10.74 -0.67 11.40
CA ILE A 35 11.31 -0.56 10.07
C ILE A 35 12.58 -1.41 9.99
N ILE A 36 12.60 -2.34 9.05
CA ILE A 36 13.73 -3.21 8.77
C ILE A 36 14.40 -2.71 7.50
N VAL A 37 15.67 -2.30 7.61
CA VAL A 37 16.49 -1.86 6.48
C VAL A 37 17.47 -2.97 6.09
N ASN A 38 17.40 -3.42 4.85
CA ASN A 38 18.32 -4.40 4.29
C ASN A 38 19.52 -3.70 3.67
N LYS A 39 20.58 -3.52 4.47
CA LYS A 39 21.84 -2.90 4.04
C LYS A 39 22.53 -3.63 2.88
N ASN A 40 22.18 -4.90 2.64
CA ASN A 40 22.77 -5.72 1.60
C ASN A 40 21.90 -5.83 0.34
N ALA A 41 20.78 -5.10 0.25
CA ALA A 41 19.84 -5.21 -0.86
C ALA A 41 20.52 -4.99 -2.22
N ASN A 42 21.33 -3.94 -2.37
CA ASN A 42 22.08 -3.67 -3.60
C ASN A 42 23.00 -4.82 -3.99
N THR A 43 23.72 -5.40 -3.01
CA THR A 43 24.60 -6.55 -3.24
C THR A 43 23.79 -7.80 -3.62
N SER A 44 22.62 -8.01 -3.01
CA SER A 44 21.71 -9.11 -3.33
C SER A 44 21.14 -8.96 -4.74
N ILE A 45 20.75 -7.75 -5.15
CA ILE A 45 20.29 -7.43 -6.51
C ILE A 45 21.40 -7.73 -7.51
N GLN A 46 22.62 -7.23 -7.28
CA GLN A 46 23.77 -7.47 -8.17
C GLN A 46 24.13 -8.96 -8.31
N LYS A 47 24.08 -9.72 -7.21
CA LYS A 47 24.30 -11.18 -7.24
C LYS A 47 23.22 -11.88 -8.06
N MET A 48 21.96 -11.52 -7.84
CA MET A 48 20.83 -12.09 -8.58
C MET A 48 20.93 -11.80 -10.09
N SER A 49 21.30 -10.58 -10.47
CA SER A 49 21.50 -10.22 -11.89
C SER A 49 22.59 -11.07 -12.54
N ARG A 50 23.73 -11.26 -11.87
CA ARG A 50 24.83 -12.11 -12.38
C ARG A 50 24.45 -13.59 -12.49
N GLU A 51 23.65 -14.10 -11.56
CA GLU A 51 23.15 -15.49 -11.63
C GLU A 51 22.20 -15.71 -12.81
N LEU A 52 21.41 -14.69 -13.17
CA LEU A 52 20.53 -14.71 -14.33
C LEU A 52 21.31 -14.68 -15.65
N GLU A 53 22.35 -13.84 -15.74
CA GLU A 53 23.25 -13.78 -16.90
C GLU A 53 23.97 -15.11 -17.15
N ASN A 54 24.29 -15.87 -16.10
CA ASN A 54 25.01 -17.13 -16.19
C ASN A 54 24.11 -18.36 -16.50
N LYS A 55 22.78 -18.24 -16.46
CA LYS A 55 21.87 -19.35 -16.77
C LYS A 55 21.61 -19.46 -18.28
N ASN A 56 22.04 -20.56 -18.89
CA ASN A 56 21.75 -20.87 -20.29
C ASN A 56 20.22 -20.98 -20.53
N SER A 57 19.78 -20.33 -21.61
CA SER A 57 18.40 -19.98 -22.02
C SER A 57 17.44 -21.13 -22.36
N LYS A 58 17.39 -22.21 -21.55
CA LYS A 58 16.50 -23.37 -21.80
C LYS A 58 15.33 -23.54 -20.82
N GLU A 59 15.18 -22.68 -19.81
CA GLU A 59 13.99 -22.67 -18.94
C GLU A 59 13.00 -21.59 -19.40
N GLU A 60 11.71 -21.98 -19.52
CA GLU A 60 10.62 -21.03 -19.79
C GLU A 60 10.52 -20.00 -18.66
N ASN A 61 10.83 -18.74 -18.99
CA ASN A 61 10.65 -17.54 -18.17
C ASN A 61 11.26 -17.61 -16.74
N PRO A 62 12.57 -17.34 -16.57
CA PRO A 62 13.25 -17.31 -15.26
C PRO A 62 12.67 -16.31 -14.25
N ILE A 63 11.72 -15.48 -14.66
CA ILE A 63 11.02 -14.48 -13.85
C ILE A 63 9.92 -15.11 -12.97
N ILE A 64 9.41 -16.29 -13.34
CA ILE A 64 8.37 -17.02 -12.58
C ILE A 64 8.84 -17.40 -11.16
N SER A 65 10.14 -17.53 -10.95
CA SER A 65 10.74 -17.84 -9.65
C SER A 65 11.34 -16.63 -8.91
N LYS A 66 11.37 -15.43 -9.50
CA LYS A 66 11.94 -14.23 -8.87
C LYS A 66 11.07 -13.74 -7.70
N ARG A 67 11.70 -13.54 -6.54
CA ARG A 67 11.16 -12.78 -5.41
C ARG A 67 11.87 -11.43 -5.33
N ARG A 68 11.14 -10.36 -5.01
CA ARG A 68 11.74 -9.03 -4.83
C ARG A 68 12.75 -9.02 -3.69
N VAL A 69 13.83 -8.29 -3.92
CA VAL A 69 14.72 -7.84 -2.86
C VAL A 69 14.22 -6.49 -2.41
N PHE A 70 13.87 -6.37 -1.13
CA PHE A 70 13.42 -5.11 -0.55
C PHE A 70 14.60 -4.47 0.18
N GLY A 71 14.97 -3.23 -0.19
CA GLY A 71 15.92 -2.40 0.54
C GLY A 71 15.42 -1.99 1.92
N SER A 72 14.09 -1.85 2.09
CA SER A 72 13.47 -1.80 3.41
C SER A 72 12.04 -2.33 3.39
N TYR A 73 11.55 -2.75 4.55
CA TYR A 73 10.15 -3.12 4.77
C TYR A 73 9.79 -2.88 6.24
N ALA A 74 8.50 -2.84 6.57
CA ALA A 74 8.02 -2.70 7.94
C ALA A 74 7.54 -4.04 8.52
N LEU A 75 7.62 -4.17 9.84
CA LEU A 75 6.92 -5.18 10.61
C LEU A 75 5.85 -4.49 11.44
N VAL A 76 4.60 -4.95 11.32
CA VAL A 76 3.47 -4.56 12.17
C VAL A 76 3.09 -5.78 13.01
N GLY A 77 3.59 -5.83 14.24
CA GLY A 77 3.61 -7.05 15.05
C GLY A 77 4.43 -8.14 14.34
N THR A 78 3.77 -9.18 13.85
CA THR A 78 4.39 -10.30 13.10
C THR A 78 4.22 -10.19 11.58
N GLN A 79 3.43 -9.24 11.10
CA GLN A 79 3.10 -9.10 9.68
C GLN A 79 4.12 -8.21 8.96
N ARG A 80 4.61 -8.66 7.80
CA ARG A 80 5.46 -7.84 6.92
C ARG A 80 4.61 -6.86 6.12
N ALA A 81 5.08 -5.63 6.01
CA ALA A 81 4.37 -4.52 5.40
C ALA A 81 5.24 -3.74 4.42
N GLU A 82 4.66 -3.39 3.27
CA GLU A 82 5.13 -2.28 2.44
C GLU A 82 4.51 -0.99 2.99
N PHE A 83 5.26 0.10 2.91
CA PHE A 83 4.88 1.33 3.57
C PHE A 83 5.17 2.56 2.71
N LEU A 84 4.31 3.57 2.87
CA LEU A 84 4.52 4.92 2.36
C LEU A 84 4.68 5.85 3.57
N GLN A 85 5.84 6.47 3.70
CA GLN A 85 6.20 7.27 4.86
C GLN A 85 6.38 8.74 4.48
N PHE A 86 5.85 9.62 5.32
CA PHE A 86 5.97 11.07 5.25
C PHE A 86 6.57 11.59 6.55
N LYS A 87 7.33 12.68 6.48
CA LYS A 87 7.73 13.40 7.70
C LYS A 87 6.54 14.17 8.24
N GLN A 88 6.25 14.01 9.54
CA GLN A 88 5.17 14.70 10.23
C GLN A 88 5.72 15.80 11.12
N PHE A 89 5.17 17.00 10.99
CA PHE A 89 5.62 18.20 11.69
C PHE A 89 4.62 18.69 12.73
N THR A 90 3.33 18.53 12.46
CA THR A 90 2.27 18.97 13.36
C THR A 90 1.24 17.86 13.55
N MET A 91 0.50 17.93 14.65
CA MET A 91 -0.53 16.94 14.97
C MET A 91 -1.65 16.99 13.92
N ILE A 92 -2.04 15.83 13.42
CA ILE A 92 -3.20 15.66 12.53
C ILE A 92 -4.43 15.50 13.42
N HIS A 93 -5.35 16.46 13.36
CA HIS A 93 -6.62 16.37 14.07
C HIS A 93 -7.60 15.49 13.29
N LEU A 94 -8.07 14.41 13.91
CA LEU A 94 -8.96 13.43 13.28
C LEU A 94 -10.40 13.73 13.68
N SER A 95 -11.25 14.02 12.70
CA SER A 95 -12.70 14.11 12.94
C SER A 95 -13.30 12.71 13.18
N PRO A 96 -14.46 12.61 13.85
CA PRO A 96 -15.17 11.34 13.99
C PRO A 96 -15.42 10.63 12.66
N ASP A 97 -15.76 11.37 11.60
CA ASP A 97 -16.00 10.81 10.27
C ASP A 97 -14.74 10.17 9.67
N VAL A 98 -13.57 10.81 9.86
CA VAL A 98 -12.28 10.26 9.43
C VAL A 98 -11.95 8.99 10.21
N ILE A 99 -12.20 8.96 11.52
CA ILE A 99 -11.99 7.77 12.35
C ILE A 99 -12.86 6.60 11.88
N ASP A 100 -14.14 6.86 11.59
CA ASP A 100 -15.09 5.85 11.13
C ASP A 100 -14.74 5.33 9.73
N TYR A 101 -14.26 6.22 8.86
CA TYR A 101 -13.76 5.87 7.55
C TYR A 101 -12.51 4.97 7.63
N LEU A 102 -11.51 5.34 8.44
CA LEU A 102 -10.28 4.56 8.62
C LEU A 102 -10.54 3.21 9.31
N TYR A 103 -11.48 3.18 10.26
CA TYR A 103 -11.96 1.93 10.85
C TYR A 103 -12.57 1.02 9.78
N THR A 104 -13.44 1.55 8.93
CA THR A 104 -14.07 0.81 7.82
C THR A 104 -13.02 0.30 6.83
N LEU A 105 -12.05 1.15 6.45
CA LEU A 105 -10.94 0.79 5.58
C LEU A 105 -10.14 -0.41 6.13
N LYS A 106 -9.91 -0.46 7.45
CA LYS A 106 -9.20 -1.55 8.13
C LYS A 106 -9.92 -2.90 8.09
N GLN A 107 -11.24 -2.91 7.93
CA GLN A 107 -12.05 -4.12 7.86
C GLN A 107 -12.12 -4.75 6.47
N LEU A 108 -11.67 -4.06 5.42
CA LEU A 108 -11.78 -4.58 4.06
C LEU A 108 -10.93 -5.84 3.86
N GLN A 109 -11.53 -6.84 3.21
CA GLN A 109 -10.88 -8.09 2.86
C GLN A 109 -11.30 -8.49 1.45
N ASN A 110 -10.32 -8.61 0.56
CA ASN A 110 -10.52 -9.04 -0.81
C ASN A 110 -9.20 -9.57 -1.38
N ASP A 111 -9.27 -10.63 -2.19
CA ASP A 111 -8.07 -11.27 -2.75
C ASP A 111 -7.30 -10.37 -3.72
N ASN A 112 -7.96 -9.41 -4.36
CA ASN A 112 -7.36 -8.44 -5.27
C ASN A 112 -7.02 -7.10 -4.59
N LEU A 113 -6.97 -7.07 -3.25
CA LEU A 113 -6.47 -5.94 -2.47
C LEU A 113 -5.27 -6.38 -1.62
N ALA A 114 -4.23 -5.56 -1.58
CA ALA A 114 -3.22 -5.66 -0.53
C ALA A 114 -3.89 -5.21 0.77
N LYS A 115 -3.82 -6.00 1.84
CA LYS A 115 -4.60 -5.71 3.05
C LYS A 115 -4.05 -4.45 3.72
N PHE A 116 -4.93 -3.47 3.97
CA PHE A 116 -4.59 -2.31 4.76
C PHE A 116 -4.32 -2.72 6.22
N LEU A 117 -3.10 -2.47 6.68
CA LEU A 117 -2.66 -2.82 8.03
C LEU A 117 -2.88 -1.67 9.01
N GLY A 118 -2.90 -0.43 8.51
CA GLY A 118 -3.20 0.75 9.31
C GLY A 118 -2.28 1.92 8.99
N ILE A 119 -2.33 2.92 9.85
CA ILE A 119 -1.51 4.13 9.76
C ILE A 119 -0.85 4.39 11.11
N GLN A 120 0.46 4.62 11.11
CA GLN A 120 1.17 5.22 12.23
C GLN A 120 1.21 6.74 12.02
N CYS A 121 0.77 7.53 13.00
CA CYS A 121 0.81 9.00 12.99
C CYS A 121 0.60 9.56 14.39
N ASN A 122 0.86 10.86 14.57
CA ASN A 122 0.71 11.57 15.85
C ASN A 122 1.41 10.85 17.00
N ASP A 123 2.71 10.56 16.82
CA ASP A 123 3.56 9.97 17.85
C ASP A 123 4.72 10.92 18.15
N ASP A 124 4.92 11.25 19.43
CA ASP A 124 5.92 12.24 19.86
C ASP A 124 7.35 11.76 19.60
N THR A 125 7.57 10.45 19.61
CA THR A 125 8.90 9.84 19.43
C THR A 125 9.16 9.39 17.99
N MET A 126 8.12 9.23 17.19
CA MET A 126 8.18 8.87 15.79
C MET A 126 7.45 9.94 14.96
N PRO A 127 8.15 11.03 14.56
CA PRO A 127 7.56 12.18 13.86
C PRO A 127 7.34 11.88 12.36
N THR A 128 6.62 10.80 12.09
CA THR A 128 6.26 10.35 10.75
C THR A 128 4.78 10.02 10.68
N LEU A 129 4.24 10.16 9.47
CA LEU A 129 3.00 9.50 9.06
C LEU A 129 3.38 8.33 8.16
N THR A 130 3.02 7.10 8.53
CA THR A 130 3.37 5.89 7.80
C THR A 130 2.12 5.09 7.47
N VAL A 131 1.78 5.00 6.19
CA VAL A 131 0.67 4.17 5.68
C VAL A 131 1.18 2.76 5.40
N LEU A 132 0.50 1.74 5.92
CA LEU A 132 0.99 0.35 5.91
C LEU A 132 0.00 -0.58 5.19
N HIS A 133 0.50 -1.34 4.22
CA HIS A 133 -0.20 -2.44 3.57
C HIS A 133 0.62 -3.72 3.69
N THR A 134 -0.02 -4.88 3.63
CA THR A 134 0.70 -6.16 3.58
C THR A 134 1.71 -6.15 2.43
N LEU A 135 2.93 -6.59 2.71
CA LEU A 135 3.99 -6.72 1.72
C LEU A 135 3.63 -7.79 0.69
N VAL A 136 3.85 -7.50 -0.59
CA VAL A 136 3.54 -8.41 -1.71
C VAL A 136 4.82 -8.73 -2.49
N GLU A 137 5.08 -10.02 -2.70
CA GLU A 137 6.47 -10.50 -2.82
C GLU A 137 7.09 -10.46 -4.23
N ARG A 138 6.32 -10.34 -5.33
CA ARG A 138 6.92 -10.34 -6.68
C ARG A 138 7.27 -8.95 -7.18
N GLY A 139 6.35 -7.99 -7.08
CA GLY A 139 6.59 -6.62 -7.52
C GLY A 139 5.41 -5.86 -8.02
N THR A 140 5.67 -4.65 -8.51
CA THR A 140 4.65 -3.76 -9.04
C THR A 140 4.42 -4.04 -10.53
N LEU A 141 3.22 -3.80 -11.02
CA LEU A 141 2.92 -3.94 -12.45
C LEU A 141 3.84 -3.04 -13.30
N GLU A 142 4.23 -1.88 -12.77
CA GLU A 142 5.21 -0.99 -13.40
C GLU A 142 6.57 -1.67 -13.59
N GLU A 143 7.13 -2.30 -12.55
CA GLU A 143 8.38 -3.06 -12.62
C GLU A 143 8.31 -4.16 -13.70
N PHE A 144 7.18 -4.87 -13.79
CA PHE A 144 6.96 -5.90 -14.81
C PHE A 144 6.81 -5.33 -16.23
N CYS A 145 6.16 -4.17 -16.39
CA CYS A 145 6.00 -3.53 -17.68
C CYS A 145 7.32 -2.94 -18.22
N LEU A 146 8.20 -2.47 -17.33
CA LEU A 146 9.50 -1.89 -17.71
C LEU A 146 10.58 -2.96 -17.93
N ASN A 147 10.37 -4.18 -17.45
CA ASN A 147 11.34 -5.26 -17.56
C ASN A 147 11.34 -5.88 -18.97
N GLN A 148 12.41 -5.65 -19.74
CA GLN A 148 12.56 -6.17 -21.10
C GLN A 148 12.68 -7.70 -21.17
N ASP A 149 13.12 -8.35 -20.08
CA ASP A 149 13.22 -9.81 -20.00
C ASP A 149 11.88 -10.47 -19.69
N PHE A 150 10.85 -9.69 -19.30
CA PHE A 150 9.51 -10.19 -19.03
C PHE A 150 8.62 -10.07 -20.26
N SER A 151 8.25 -11.21 -20.84
CA SER A 151 7.21 -11.23 -21.87
C SER A 151 5.83 -11.12 -21.22
N MET A 152 5.33 -9.89 -21.11
CA MET A 152 3.93 -9.60 -20.76
C MET A 152 3.01 -10.04 -21.91
N ASN A 153 2.77 -11.34 -22.03
CA ASN A 153 1.91 -11.91 -23.07
C ASN A 153 0.42 -11.66 -22.79
N GLU A 154 -0.45 -11.96 -23.77
CA GLU A 154 -1.89 -11.71 -23.67
C GLU A 154 -2.55 -12.44 -22.49
N THR A 155 -2.03 -13.60 -22.08
CA THR A 155 -2.52 -14.34 -20.91
C THR A 155 -2.28 -13.55 -19.63
N PHE A 156 -1.06 -13.02 -19.42
CA PHE A 156 -0.75 -12.18 -18.27
C PHE A 156 -1.55 -10.88 -18.29
N LYS A 157 -1.62 -10.18 -19.43
CA LYS A 157 -2.41 -8.95 -19.58
C LYS A 157 -3.87 -9.18 -19.19
N SER A 158 -4.48 -10.25 -19.72
CA SER A 158 -5.88 -10.59 -19.45
C SER A 158 -6.11 -10.98 -17.99
N ALA A 159 -5.16 -11.69 -17.38
CA ALA A 159 -5.24 -12.06 -15.97
C ALA A 159 -5.16 -10.84 -15.05
N PHE A 160 -4.13 -9.99 -15.23
CA PHE A 160 -3.95 -8.79 -14.43
C PHE A 160 -5.07 -7.78 -14.60
N MET A 161 -5.58 -7.59 -15.81
CA MET A 161 -6.73 -6.72 -16.06
C MET A 161 -7.98 -7.23 -15.33
N ARG A 162 -8.24 -8.54 -15.38
CA ARG A 162 -9.38 -9.14 -14.66
C ARG A 162 -9.25 -8.96 -13.15
N ASP A 163 -8.07 -9.18 -12.60
CA ASP A 163 -7.80 -9.02 -11.17
C ASP A 163 -7.94 -7.56 -10.72
N MET A 164 -7.41 -6.62 -11.50
CA MET A 164 -7.58 -5.18 -11.28
C MET A 164 -9.07 -4.79 -11.27
N LEU A 165 -9.84 -5.24 -12.26
CA LEU A 165 -11.28 -4.95 -12.34
C LEU A 165 -12.05 -5.55 -11.16
N ARG A 166 -11.67 -6.74 -10.67
CA ARG A 166 -12.26 -7.34 -9.48
C ARG A 166 -12.00 -6.51 -8.22
N GLY A 167 -10.76 -6.07 -8.01
CA GLY A 167 -10.39 -5.19 -6.90
C GLY A 167 -11.11 -3.85 -6.94
N LEU A 168 -11.14 -3.20 -8.11
CA LEU A 168 -11.85 -1.92 -8.31
C LEU A 168 -13.37 -2.07 -8.10
N ASN A 169 -13.97 -3.11 -8.66
CA ASN A 169 -15.40 -3.37 -8.48
C ASN A 169 -15.75 -3.63 -6.99
N TYR A 170 -14.88 -4.31 -6.25
CA TYR A 170 -15.05 -4.49 -4.80
C TYR A 170 -15.04 -3.14 -4.07
N LEU A 171 -14.05 -2.27 -4.36
CA LEU A 171 -13.97 -0.93 -3.75
C LEU A 171 -15.17 -0.06 -4.11
N HIS A 172 -15.58 -0.05 -5.39
CA HIS A 172 -16.66 0.80 -5.90
C HIS A 172 -18.04 0.42 -5.37
N LYS A 173 -18.28 -0.87 -5.11
CA LYS A 173 -19.53 -1.33 -4.47
C LYS A 173 -19.48 -1.23 -2.95
N GLY A 174 -18.29 -1.06 -2.39
CA GLY A 174 -18.05 -0.94 -0.96
C GLY A 174 -18.14 0.50 -0.44
N PRO A 175 -17.97 0.67 0.87
CA PRO A 175 -18.07 1.98 1.52
C PRO A 175 -16.92 2.94 1.17
N ILE A 176 -15.82 2.44 0.58
CA ILE A 176 -14.69 3.28 0.13
C ILE A 176 -15.04 4.01 -1.16
N GLY A 177 -15.81 3.38 -2.05
CA GLY A 177 -16.32 3.96 -3.30
C GLY A 177 -15.31 4.11 -4.43
N TYR A 178 -14.01 4.30 -4.15
CA TYR A 178 -12.99 4.49 -5.17
C TYR A 178 -11.57 4.15 -4.66
N HIS A 179 -10.62 3.95 -5.60
CA HIS A 179 -9.23 3.68 -5.24
C HIS A 179 -8.49 4.95 -4.78
N GLY A 180 -8.62 6.05 -5.54
CA GLY A 180 -8.04 7.36 -5.21
C GLY A 180 -6.64 7.58 -5.77
N PHE A 181 -5.80 6.54 -5.83
CA PHE A 181 -4.43 6.63 -6.37
C PHE A 181 -4.05 5.42 -7.22
N LEU A 182 -4.80 5.15 -8.31
CA LEU A 182 -4.55 3.97 -9.14
C LEU A 182 -3.44 4.25 -10.17
N GLN A 183 -2.29 3.62 -9.98
CA GLN A 183 -1.15 3.63 -10.90
C GLN A 183 -0.56 2.22 -11.04
N ALA A 184 0.24 1.97 -12.08
CA ALA A 184 0.93 0.69 -12.26
C ALA A 184 1.85 0.36 -11.07
N ALA A 185 2.48 1.37 -10.47
CA ALA A 185 3.27 1.27 -9.25
C ALA A 185 2.47 0.78 -8.02
N THR A 186 1.18 1.08 -7.96
CA THR A 186 0.29 0.69 -6.84
C THR A 186 -0.37 -0.67 -7.02
N CYS A 187 -0.20 -1.28 -8.20
CA CYS A 187 -0.71 -2.61 -8.53
C CYS A 187 0.38 -3.65 -8.25
N LEU A 188 0.23 -4.40 -7.16
CA LEU A 188 1.21 -5.38 -6.71
C LEU A 188 0.87 -6.77 -7.23
N ILE A 189 1.87 -7.60 -7.50
CA ILE A 189 1.71 -8.97 -7.99
C ILE A 189 2.26 -9.93 -6.93
N ASP A 190 1.44 -10.87 -6.48
CA ASP A 190 1.82 -11.84 -5.45
C ASP A 190 2.47 -13.11 -6.04
N ILE A 191 2.93 -14.02 -5.17
CA ILE A 191 3.57 -15.28 -5.60
C ILE A 191 2.70 -16.16 -6.50
N ASN A 192 1.38 -16.03 -6.41
CA ASN A 192 0.42 -16.79 -7.19
C ASN A 192 0.01 -16.06 -8.47
N TRP A 193 0.71 -14.99 -8.84
CA TRP A 193 0.42 -14.15 -10.01
C TRP A 193 -0.94 -13.46 -9.94
N VAL A 194 -1.44 -13.21 -8.73
CA VAL A 194 -2.65 -12.44 -8.51
C VAL A 194 -2.29 -10.97 -8.35
N LEU A 195 -2.95 -10.09 -9.11
CA LEU A 195 -2.80 -8.65 -8.95
C LEU A 195 -3.63 -8.15 -7.75
N LYS A 196 -2.97 -7.34 -6.90
CA LYS A 196 -3.49 -6.75 -5.68
C LYS A 196 -3.33 -5.23 -5.72
N LEU A 197 -4.41 -4.50 -5.50
CA LEU A 197 -4.37 -3.04 -5.40
C LEU A 197 -3.89 -2.62 -4.01
N SER A 198 -2.95 -1.68 -3.94
CA SER A 198 -2.46 -1.09 -2.68
C SER A 198 -2.71 0.43 -2.66
N LEU A 199 -2.61 1.06 -1.49
CA LEU A 199 -2.84 2.51 -1.32
C LEU A 199 -4.25 2.97 -1.75
N TYR A 200 -5.24 2.07 -1.72
CA TYR A 200 -6.64 2.43 -1.93
C TYR A 200 -7.19 3.17 -0.70
N GLY A 201 -8.07 4.14 -0.93
CA GLY A 201 -8.84 4.82 0.12
C GLY A 201 -8.01 5.74 1.04
N VAL A 202 -6.70 5.87 0.86
CA VAL A 202 -5.86 6.73 1.72
C VAL A 202 -5.58 8.12 1.13
N THR A 203 -5.91 8.33 -0.15
CA THR A 203 -5.55 9.55 -0.88
C THR A 203 -6.07 10.82 -0.22
N ASN A 204 -7.36 10.90 0.08
CA ASN A 204 -7.93 12.11 0.70
C ASN A 204 -7.28 12.40 2.05
N PHE A 205 -7.09 11.37 2.89
CA PHE A 205 -6.45 11.53 4.18
C PHE A 205 -5.02 12.10 4.07
N ILE A 206 -4.25 11.64 3.09
CA ILE A 206 -2.90 12.15 2.83
C ILE A 206 -2.95 13.58 2.26
N CYS A 207 -3.82 13.84 1.29
CA CYS A 207 -4.00 15.17 0.69
C CYS A 207 -4.39 16.21 1.75
N ASP A 208 -5.38 15.90 2.60
CA ASP A 208 -5.79 16.78 3.69
C ASP A 208 -4.63 17.07 4.66
N ALA A 209 -3.81 16.07 4.98
CA ALA A 209 -2.65 16.25 5.84
C ALA A 209 -1.53 17.08 5.17
N LEU A 210 -1.35 16.97 3.84
CA LEU A 210 -0.42 17.80 3.06
C LEU A 210 -0.92 19.26 2.98
N ASP A 211 -2.20 19.46 2.65
CA ASP A 211 -2.83 20.78 2.50
C ASP A 211 -2.80 21.56 3.81
N ASN A 212 -3.01 20.87 4.93
CA ASN A 212 -2.89 21.44 6.28
C ASN A 212 -1.43 21.57 6.76
N LYS A 213 -0.45 21.20 5.93
CA LYS A 213 1.00 21.22 6.24
C LYS A 213 1.34 20.41 7.49
N ASN A 214 0.56 19.37 7.78
CA ASN A 214 0.86 18.45 8.87
C ASN A 214 2.03 17.55 8.52
N ILE A 215 2.12 17.18 7.24
CA ILE A 215 3.17 16.34 6.68
C ILE A 215 3.83 17.03 5.49
N GLN A 216 5.03 16.57 5.16
CA GLN A 216 5.72 16.93 3.92
C GLN A 216 5.89 15.67 3.09
N ALA A 217 5.62 15.80 1.78
CA ALA A 217 5.99 14.79 0.81
C ALA A 217 7.49 14.47 0.96
N PRO A 218 7.89 13.20 0.87
CA PRO A 218 9.29 12.86 0.82
C PRO A 218 10.00 13.63 -0.30
N ASP A 219 11.24 14.04 -0.06
CA ASP A 219 12.01 14.90 -0.97
C ASP A 219 12.12 14.34 -2.42
N PHE A 220 11.87 13.04 -2.61
CA PHE A 220 11.87 12.37 -3.91
C PHE A 220 10.57 12.50 -4.74
N LEU A 221 9.44 12.90 -4.15
CA LEU A 221 8.18 13.11 -4.89
C LEU A 221 8.12 14.48 -5.60
N ASP A 222 9.07 15.38 -5.34
CA ASP A 222 8.97 16.78 -5.77
C ASP A 222 9.47 17.04 -7.21
N ARG A 223 10.08 16.07 -7.91
CA ARG A 223 10.64 16.33 -9.27
C ARG A 223 10.47 15.31 -10.39
N THR A 224 10.04 14.06 -10.18
CA THR A 224 9.94 13.10 -11.32
C THR A 224 8.81 12.08 -11.27
N GLY A 225 8.02 11.99 -10.18
CA GLY A 225 6.93 11.00 -10.11
C GLY A 225 7.39 9.54 -10.12
N GLU A 226 8.69 9.27 -9.97
CA GLU A 226 9.23 7.92 -9.84
C GLU A 226 9.38 7.55 -8.37
N LEU A 227 8.89 6.37 -7.99
CA LEU A 227 9.30 5.73 -6.75
C LEU A 227 10.78 5.36 -6.85
N PRO A 228 11.54 5.42 -5.75
CA PRO A 228 12.90 4.91 -5.77
C PRO A 228 12.85 3.43 -6.15
N SER A 229 13.67 3.05 -7.13
CA SER A 229 14.15 1.68 -7.26
C SER A 229 14.80 1.32 -5.92
N ILE A 230 14.06 0.56 -5.12
CA ILE A 230 14.50 0.04 -3.82
C ILE A 230 15.61 -1.00 -4.05
#